data_AF-A0A1I3LIW5-F1
#
_entry.id   AF-A0A1I3LIW5-F1
#
_cell.length_a   1.000
_cell.length_b   1.000
_cell.length_c   1.000
_cell.angle_alpha   90.00
_cell.angle_beta   90.00
_cell.angle_gamma   90.00
#
_symmetry.space_group_name_H-M   'P 1'
#
loop_
_entity.id
_entity.type
_entity.pdbx_description
1 polymer ?
#
loop_
_entity_poly.entity_id
_entity_poly.type
_entity_poly.pdbx_seq_one_letter_code
_entity_poly.pdbx_strand_id
1 'polypeptide(L)'
;MGFRTREAPTRGQSAIVGLVLLIGMVSLLSVGIFLVADETATSIQQDAEQERVEGAFVELGQQMQTASSTSDVAGGLDLEVGQDGAVVREKSGVISVSSDDLEEDIDDLTIGTVEYESKDGTKIAYEAGAVFRETGNETQVVSAPQIHYDAATDTLTLPVVTATGDEQLDPGGVRFSHADTKTFQEAAVVENESVTITIESDYYRGWERFFEDQTGGSSVRTVDHANQTIDVSVGYIEADEAFEDGILVSETYDGFTNADVDDDDVESGLAPELDPVIEEMIERLEDDEKEHDTLPTTDGTVSSNGTYWKQDELHVDGGLTFDISDGNSTLIVDDEITVDGTLVADADGTDHELKIYTTGNFDLHSGTVAVSGGTASQLQLYGTSDMSVGIQASSYEGTIYAPRDEGWGSIENEVFDPAHCREQVCMQANVEFTGAIMASSVNVHSASVNFEYDPSLEDNDIQLYPDTYTLPPQLTYLNVAHHEIEVENN
;
A
#
# COMPACT_ATOMS: atom_id res chain seq x y z
N MET A 1 -6.39 -91.76 -77.12
CA MET A 1 -5.42 -91.17 -78.08
C MET A 1 -5.77 -89.70 -78.24
N GLY A 2 -4.85 -88.77 -77.94
CA GLY A 2 -4.93 -87.37 -78.43
C GLY A 2 -5.18 -86.23 -77.43
N PHE A 3 -4.09 -85.66 -76.90
CA PHE A 3 -3.69 -84.24 -76.81
C PHE A 3 -4.66 -83.05 -76.55
N ARG A 4 -4.24 -82.24 -75.55
CA ARG A 4 -4.12 -80.75 -75.45
C ARG A 4 -5.34 -79.79 -75.49
N THR A 5 -5.64 -79.25 -74.29
CA THR A 5 -5.70 -77.83 -73.82
C THR A 5 -6.08 -76.65 -74.72
N ARG A 6 -6.95 -75.77 -74.18
CA ARG A 6 -6.90 -74.29 -74.31
C ARG A 6 -7.52 -73.58 -73.07
N GLU A 7 -6.82 -72.54 -72.57
CA GLU A 7 -7.08 -71.60 -71.45
C GLU A 7 -8.27 -70.64 -71.74
N ALA A 8 -8.82 -69.74 -70.89
CA ALA A 8 -8.50 -68.98 -69.65
C ALA A 8 -9.85 -68.41 -69.07
N PRO A 9 -9.98 -67.48 -68.08
CA PRO A 9 -9.00 -66.85 -67.18
C PRO A 9 -9.41 -66.78 -65.68
N THR A 10 -8.44 -66.36 -64.88
CA THR A 10 -8.47 -65.92 -63.48
C THR A 10 -9.41 -64.74 -63.21
N ARG A 11 -10.06 -64.73 -62.03
CA ARG A 11 -10.23 -63.53 -61.18
C ARG A 11 -10.73 -63.90 -59.78
N GLY A 12 -10.05 -63.38 -58.76
CA GLY A 12 -10.44 -63.55 -57.35
C GLY A 12 -9.32 -63.52 -56.31
N GLN A 13 -8.13 -62.99 -56.60
CA GLN A 13 -7.02 -62.80 -55.63
C GLN A 13 -7.17 -61.52 -54.78
N SER A 14 -8.39 -61.00 -54.55
CA SER A 14 -8.58 -59.73 -53.79
C SER A 14 -8.86 -59.91 -52.31
N ALA A 15 -9.36 -61.06 -51.86
CA ALA A 15 -9.71 -61.22 -50.43
C ALA A 15 -8.47 -61.43 -49.54
N ILE A 16 -7.46 -62.16 -50.02
CA ILE A 16 -6.31 -62.54 -49.18
C ILE A 16 -5.27 -61.40 -49.09
N VAL A 17 -5.07 -60.63 -50.17
CA VAL A 17 -4.17 -59.46 -50.15
C VAL A 17 -4.72 -58.35 -49.25
N GLY A 18 -6.05 -58.16 -49.22
CA GLY A 18 -6.69 -57.19 -48.31
C GLY A 18 -6.52 -57.55 -46.83
N LEU A 19 -6.62 -58.84 -46.46
CA LEU A 19 -6.43 -59.29 -45.09
C LEU A 19 -4.97 -59.17 -44.63
N VAL A 20 -4.01 -59.49 -45.50
CA VAL A 20 -2.57 -59.35 -45.19
C VAL A 20 -2.18 -57.88 -45.03
N LEU A 21 -2.74 -56.99 -45.86
CA LEU A 21 -2.55 -55.54 -45.71
C LEU A 21 -3.21 -55.00 -44.44
N LEU A 22 -4.40 -55.47 -44.07
CA LEU A 22 -5.05 -55.06 -42.82
C LEU A 22 -4.27 -55.52 -41.59
N ILE A 23 -3.78 -56.75 -41.56
CA ILE A 23 -2.97 -57.25 -40.44
C ILE A 23 -1.62 -56.52 -40.39
N GLY A 24 -0.99 -56.23 -41.54
CA GLY A 24 0.23 -55.42 -41.61
C GLY A 24 0.04 -53.95 -41.21
N MET A 25 -1.11 -53.35 -41.52
CA MET A 25 -1.42 -51.96 -41.18
C MET A 25 -1.84 -51.79 -39.72
N VAL A 26 -2.55 -52.77 -39.14
CA VAL A 26 -2.90 -52.78 -37.71
C VAL A 26 -1.67 -53.05 -36.85
N SER A 27 -0.70 -53.86 -37.31
CA SER A 27 0.56 -54.06 -36.59
C SER A 27 1.51 -52.85 -36.65
N LEU A 28 1.41 -52.00 -37.68
CA LEU A 28 2.08 -50.68 -37.71
C LEU A 28 1.38 -49.62 -36.84
N LEU A 29 0.14 -49.86 -36.40
CA LEU A 29 -0.60 -48.97 -35.49
C LEU A 29 -0.49 -49.35 -34.01
N SER A 30 0.33 -50.35 -33.67
CA SER A 30 0.49 -50.83 -32.28
C SER A 30 1.94 -50.77 -31.79
N VAL A 31 2.65 -49.67 -32.09
CA VAL A 31 3.79 -49.17 -31.30
C VAL A 31 3.73 -47.65 -31.30
N GLY A 32 2.71 -47.08 -30.65
CA GLY A 32 2.49 -45.65 -30.74
C GLY A 32 1.69 -45.06 -29.59
N ILE A 33 1.89 -45.52 -28.36
CA ILE A 33 1.43 -44.79 -27.17
C ILE A 33 2.50 -44.90 -26.07
N PHE A 34 2.95 -43.74 -25.61
CA PHE A 34 3.97 -43.41 -24.60
C PHE A 34 5.46 -43.53 -24.99
N LEU A 35 5.90 -42.58 -25.82
CA LEU A 35 7.20 -41.91 -25.65
C LEU A 35 6.92 -40.41 -25.69
N VAL A 36 6.35 -39.88 -24.60
CA VAL A 36 6.44 -38.44 -24.33
C VAL A 36 7.89 -38.22 -23.92
N ALA A 37 8.53 -37.28 -24.63
CA ALA A 37 9.93 -36.96 -24.52
C ALA A 37 10.34 -36.79 -23.05
N ASP A 38 11.48 -37.39 -22.71
CA ASP A 38 12.17 -37.40 -21.41
C ASP A 38 12.21 -36.02 -20.74
N GLU A 39 12.17 -34.94 -21.52
CA GLU A 39 12.20 -33.55 -21.05
C GLU A 39 10.81 -33.03 -20.59
N THR A 40 9.73 -33.41 -21.27
CA THR A 40 8.35 -32.97 -20.94
C THR A 40 7.64 -33.82 -19.88
N ALA A 41 8.01 -35.10 -19.76
CA ALA A 41 7.48 -35.96 -18.70
C ALA A 41 8.15 -35.66 -17.35
N THR A 42 9.42 -35.24 -17.37
CA THR A 42 10.17 -34.87 -16.16
C THR A 42 9.72 -33.52 -15.62
N SER A 43 9.46 -32.54 -16.50
CA SER A 43 8.91 -31.24 -16.07
C SER A 43 7.54 -31.38 -15.40
N ILE A 44 6.61 -32.16 -15.97
CA ILE A 44 5.28 -32.39 -15.37
C ILE A 44 5.39 -33.10 -14.01
N GLN A 45 6.36 -34.00 -13.84
CA GLN A 45 6.57 -34.68 -12.55
C GLN A 45 7.13 -33.73 -11.48
N GLN A 46 8.03 -32.83 -11.88
CA GLN A 46 8.64 -31.83 -11.03
C GLN A 46 7.64 -30.76 -10.60
N ASP A 47 6.85 -30.21 -11.54
CA ASP A 47 5.77 -29.25 -11.25
C ASP A 47 4.75 -29.85 -10.26
N ALA A 48 4.37 -31.10 -10.48
CA ALA A 48 3.45 -31.79 -9.57
C ALA A 48 4.06 -32.10 -8.19
N GLU A 49 5.38 -32.28 -8.09
CA GLU A 49 6.08 -32.44 -6.82
C GLU A 49 6.10 -31.14 -6.04
N GLN A 50 6.41 -30.03 -6.71
CA GLN A 50 6.38 -28.70 -6.13
C GLN A 50 4.98 -28.33 -5.60
N GLU A 51 3.92 -28.49 -6.40
CA GLU A 51 2.54 -28.20 -5.97
C GLU A 51 2.13 -29.02 -4.73
N ARG A 52 2.59 -30.27 -4.63
CA ARG A 52 2.33 -31.11 -3.45
C ARG A 52 3.05 -30.59 -2.21
N VAL A 53 4.32 -30.22 -2.35
CA VAL A 53 5.11 -29.68 -1.23
C VAL A 53 4.55 -28.33 -0.77
N GLU A 54 4.20 -27.44 -1.70
CA GLU A 54 3.52 -26.18 -1.37
C GLU A 54 2.24 -26.43 -0.58
N GLY A 55 1.40 -27.36 -1.03
CA GLY A 55 0.20 -27.77 -0.29
C GLY A 55 0.50 -28.30 1.12
N ALA A 56 1.55 -29.11 1.28
CA ALA A 56 1.97 -29.63 2.58
C ALA A 56 2.45 -28.52 3.52
N PHE A 57 3.14 -27.50 3.02
CA PHE A 57 3.58 -26.34 3.80
C PHE A 57 2.44 -25.39 4.15
N VAL A 58 1.45 -25.24 3.27
CA VAL A 58 0.21 -24.50 3.60
C VAL A 58 -0.55 -25.21 4.72
N GLU A 59 -0.67 -26.55 4.67
CA GLU A 59 -1.29 -27.32 5.75
C GLU A 59 -0.48 -27.25 7.04
N LEU A 60 0.86 -27.31 6.95
CA LEU A 60 1.78 -27.10 8.07
C LEU A 60 1.49 -25.77 8.77
N GLY A 61 1.44 -24.66 8.02
CA GLY A 61 1.16 -23.34 8.58
C GLY A 61 -0.21 -23.26 9.26
N GLN A 62 -1.24 -23.89 8.70
CA GLN A 62 -2.57 -23.96 9.34
C GLN A 62 -2.55 -24.73 10.66
N GLN A 63 -1.79 -25.82 10.74
CA GLN A 63 -1.65 -26.59 11.98
C GLN A 63 -0.82 -25.84 13.03
N MET A 64 0.24 -25.14 12.63
CA MET A 64 1.02 -24.28 13.53
C MET A 64 0.17 -23.16 14.12
N GLN A 65 -0.65 -22.52 13.28
CA GLN A 65 -1.59 -21.50 13.74
C GLN A 65 -2.69 -22.05 14.67
N THR A 66 -3.13 -23.28 14.43
CA THR A 66 -4.09 -23.95 15.33
C THR A 66 -3.44 -24.26 16.69
N ALA A 67 -2.17 -24.68 16.68
CA ALA A 67 -1.39 -24.96 17.87
C ALA A 67 -1.00 -23.68 18.65
N SER A 68 -0.79 -22.55 17.98
CA SER A 68 -0.55 -21.25 18.64
C SER A 68 -1.79 -20.76 19.39
N SER A 69 -2.98 -21.00 18.82
CA SER A 69 -4.25 -20.56 19.40
C SER A 69 -4.74 -21.42 20.58
N THR A 70 -4.29 -22.68 20.71
CA THR A 70 -4.75 -23.61 21.75
C THR A 70 -3.62 -24.40 22.40
N SER A 71 -3.26 -24.04 23.64
CA SER A 71 -2.12 -24.62 24.37
C SER A 71 -2.20 -26.13 24.65
N ASP A 72 -3.40 -26.73 24.61
CA ASP A 72 -3.63 -28.16 24.89
C ASP A 72 -3.70 -29.04 23.63
N VAL A 73 -3.60 -28.46 22.43
CA VAL A 73 -3.71 -29.21 21.16
C VAL A 73 -2.32 -29.63 20.71
N ALA A 74 -1.99 -30.90 20.94
CA ALA A 74 -0.90 -31.54 20.21
C ALA A 74 -1.42 -32.08 18.88
N GLY A 75 -0.98 -31.45 17.79
CA GLY A 75 -1.34 -31.84 16.43
C GLY A 75 -0.36 -32.84 15.83
N GLY A 76 -0.72 -33.42 14.70
CA GLY A 76 0.23 -34.14 13.87
C GLY A 76 -0.19 -34.07 12.40
N LEU A 77 0.79 -33.99 11.51
CA LEU A 77 0.64 -33.88 10.07
C LEU A 77 1.49 -34.97 9.41
N ASP A 78 1.01 -35.53 8.31
CA ASP A 78 1.86 -36.31 7.42
C ASP A 78 2.51 -35.32 6.44
N LEU A 79 3.76 -34.92 6.72
CA LEU A 79 4.47 -33.95 5.92
C LEU A 79 4.93 -34.62 4.62
N GLU A 80 4.18 -34.38 3.54
CA GLU A 80 4.44 -34.92 2.20
C GLU A 80 5.59 -34.19 1.48
N VAL A 81 6.77 -34.19 2.10
CA VAL A 81 8.02 -33.68 1.51
C VAL A 81 8.81 -34.80 0.83
N GLY A 82 9.65 -34.43 -0.14
CA GLY A 82 10.53 -35.38 -0.83
C GLY A 82 11.48 -36.12 0.13
N GLN A 83 12.24 -37.10 -0.37
CA GLN A 83 13.09 -37.97 0.46
C GLN A 83 14.15 -37.23 1.31
N ASP A 84 14.45 -35.99 0.94
CA ASP A 84 15.44 -35.13 1.61
C ASP A 84 14.86 -34.41 2.84
N GLY A 85 13.53 -34.52 3.10
CA GLY A 85 12.88 -33.98 4.29
C GLY A 85 12.81 -32.44 4.29
N ALA A 86 12.49 -31.86 5.44
CA ALA A 86 12.54 -30.42 5.70
C ALA A 86 13.47 -30.12 6.88
N VAL A 87 14.06 -28.92 6.91
CA VAL A 87 15.00 -28.48 7.95
C VAL A 87 14.32 -27.43 8.81
N VAL A 88 14.43 -27.55 10.13
CA VAL A 88 13.98 -26.52 11.07
C VAL A 88 15.18 -25.67 11.47
N ARG A 89 15.05 -24.36 11.27
CA ARG A 89 16.03 -23.33 11.65
C ARG A 89 15.40 -22.48 12.74
N GLU A 90 15.70 -22.77 14.00
CA GLU A 90 15.07 -22.11 15.15
C GLU A 90 15.33 -20.58 15.22
N LYS A 91 16.38 -20.11 14.55
CA LYS A 91 16.77 -18.69 14.48
C LYS A 91 17.20 -18.32 13.06
N SER A 92 16.22 -17.97 12.24
CA SER A 92 16.41 -17.57 10.84
C SER A 92 16.24 -16.07 10.59
N GLY A 93 15.69 -15.34 11.55
CA GLY A 93 15.42 -13.91 11.42
C GLY A 93 14.91 -13.29 12.72
N VAL A 94 14.53 -12.03 12.66
CA VAL A 94 13.91 -11.31 13.78
C VAL A 94 12.89 -10.30 13.26
N ILE A 95 11.77 -10.17 13.98
CA ILE A 95 10.85 -9.04 13.84
C ILE A 95 11.05 -8.12 15.05
N SER A 96 11.18 -6.83 14.78
CA SER A 96 11.17 -5.78 15.80
C SER A 96 10.00 -4.83 15.57
N VAL A 97 9.43 -4.28 16.63
CA VAL A 97 8.33 -3.31 16.57
C VAL A 97 8.64 -2.12 17.46
N SER A 98 8.60 -0.91 16.90
CA SER A 98 8.89 0.35 17.59
C SER A 98 7.83 1.42 17.26
N SER A 99 7.61 2.34 18.20
CA SER A 99 6.70 3.49 18.13
C SER A 99 7.12 4.47 19.22
N ASP A 100 6.89 5.76 19.04
CA ASP A 100 7.25 6.76 20.07
C ASP A 100 6.38 6.64 21.34
N ASP A 101 5.13 6.18 21.18
CA ASP A 101 4.18 5.85 22.25
C ASP A 101 4.41 4.48 22.92
N LEU A 102 5.32 3.65 22.40
CA LEU A 102 5.67 2.40 23.06
C LEU A 102 6.59 2.68 24.27
N GLU A 103 6.18 2.29 25.48
CA GLU A 103 7.02 2.43 26.68
C GLU A 103 8.39 1.72 26.53
N GLU A 104 8.41 0.62 25.76
CA GLU A 104 9.61 -0.14 25.40
C GLU A 104 9.43 -0.77 24.02
N ASP A 105 10.42 -0.60 23.14
CA ASP A 105 10.45 -1.27 21.83
C ASP A 105 10.44 -2.80 21.99
N ILE A 106 9.76 -3.46 21.06
CA ILE A 106 9.71 -4.92 20.98
C ILE A 106 10.85 -5.36 20.06
N ASP A 107 12.05 -5.55 20.60
CA ASP A 107 13.26 -5.77 19.79
C ASP A 107 13.64 -7.23 19.51
N ASP A 108 12.88 -8.21 20.02
CA ASP A 108 13.29 -9.63 19.98
C ASP A 108 12.10 -10.59 19.77
N LEU A 109 11.47 -10.49 18.59
CA LEU A 109 10.55 -11.52 18.08
C LEU A 109 11.35 -12.44 17.15
N THR A 110 12.08 -13.38 17.73
CA THR A 110 12.90 -14.34 16.98
C THR A 110 12.04 -15.17 16.01
N ILE A 111 12.47 -15.21 14.74
CA ILE A 111 11.82 -15.99 13.69
C ILE A 111 12.52 -17.35 13.54
N GLY A 112 11.73 -18.42 13.49
CA GLY A 112 12.13 -19.78 13.26
C GLY A 112 11.42 -20.33 12.02
N THR A 113 12.18 -20.93 11.13
CA THR A 113 11.74 -21.35 9.79
C THR A 113 11.74 -22.87 9.65
N VAL A 114 10.72 -23.41 8.99
CA VAL A 114 10.79 -24.76 8.41
C VAL A 114 11.04 -24.60 6.91
N GLU A 115 12.05 -25.26 6.35
CA GLU A 115 12.46 -25.11 4.96
C GLU A 115 12.59 -26.45 4.26
N TYR A 116 12.02 -26.56 3.08
CA TYR A 116 12.29 -27.63 2.12
C TYR A 116 13.08 -27.06 0.94
N GLU A 117 14.16 -27.73 0.55
CA GLU A 117 14.95 -27.39 -0.64
C GLU A 117 14.83 -28.51 -1.68
N SER A 118 14.34 -28.16 -2.86
CA SER A 118 14.29 -29.03 -4.03
C SER A 118 15.67 -29.16 -4.68
N LYS A 119 15.88 -30.22 -5.47
CA LYS A 119 17.14 -30.50 -6.19
C LYS A 119 17.52 -29.45 -7.22
N ASP A 120 16.55 -28.68 -7.70
CA ASP A 120 16.75 -27.56 -8.62
C ASP A 120 17.09 -26.24 -7.91
N GLY A 121 17.10 -26.23 -6.57
CA GLY A 121 17.38 -25.07 -5.74
C GLY A 121 16.14 -24.26 -5.35
N THR A 122 14.93 -24.70 -5.73
CA THR A 122 13.69 -24.06 -5.28
C THR A 122 13.45 -24.36 -3.80
N LYS A 123 13.17 -23.34 -3.00
CA LYS A 123 12.86 -23.48 -1.58
C LYS A 123 11.39 -23.19 -1.30
N ILE A 124 10.79 -23.99 -0.43
CA ILE A 124 9.48 -23.71 0.17
C ILE A 124 9.71 -23.55 1.67
N ALA A 125 9.28 -22.43 2.23
CA ALA A 125 9.56 -22.09 3.62
C ALA A 125 8.28 -21.66 4.34
N TYR A 126 8.08 -22.19 5.54
CA TYR A 126 7.15 -21.62 6.51
C TYR A 126 7.93 -20.67 7.42
N GLU A 127 7.48 -19.43 7.56
CA GLU A 127 8.13 -18.41 8.38
C GLU A 127 7.10 -17.46 9.00
N ALA A 128 7.06 -17.35 10.34
CA ALA A 128 6.18 -16.46 11.11
C ALA A 128 4.71 -16.44 10.64
N GLY A 129 4.17 -17.60 10.25
CA GLY A 129 2.79 -17.75 9.77
C GLY A 129 2.61 -17.62 8.25
N ALA A 130 3.61 -17.13 7.53
CA ALA A 130 3.63 -17.07 6.08
C ALA A 130 4.22 -18.36 5.47
N VAL A 131 3.87 -18.63 4.21
CA VAL A 131 4.54 -19.65 3.38
C VAL A 131 5.08 -18.98 2.13
N PHE A 132 6.39 -19.11 1.91
CA PHE A 132 7.09 -18.52 0.78
C PHE A 132 7.60 -19.60 -0.17
N ARG A 133 7.64 -19.27 -1.46
CA ARG A 133 8.38 -19.98 -2.49
C ARG A 133 9.52 -19.10 -2.98
N GLU A 134 10.75 -19.59 -2.91
CA GLU A 134 11.94 -18.91 -3.42
C GLU A 134 12.58 -19.73 -4.55
N THR A 135 12.77 -19.13 -5.71
CA THR A 135 13.44 -19.76 -6.87
C THR A 135 14.85 -19.19 -7.13
N GLY A 136 15.41 -18.46 -6.16
CA GLY A 136 16.71 -17.78 -6.20
C GLY A 136 16.72 -16.45 -6.96
N ASN A 137 15.74 -16.19 -7.83
CA ASN A 137 15.53 -14.90 -8.50
C ASN A 137 14.33 -14.11 -7.92
N GLU A 138 13.37 -14.80 -7.32
CA GLU A 138 12.11 -14.25 -6.83
C GLU A 138 11.67 -15.02 -5.58
N THR A 139 11.00 -14.32 -4.66
CA THR A 139 10.30 -14.90 -3.52
C THR A 139 8.82 -14.55 -3.65
N GLN A 140 7.95 -15.56 -3.66
CA GLN A 140 6.51 -15.40 -3.81
C GLN A 140 5.77 -15.86 -2.55
N VAL A 141 4.71 -15.13 -2.18
CA VAL A 141 3.83 -15.51 -1.07
C VAL A 141 2.86 -16.59 -1.55
N VAL A 142 3.00 -17.80 -1.00
CA VAL A 142 2.11 -18.95 -1.26
C VAL A 142 0.92 -18.94 -0.29
N SER A 143 1.18 -18.57 0.97
CA SER A 143 0.17 -18.33 2.00
C SER A 143 0.56 -17.13 2.83
N ALA A 144 -0.38 -16.19 3.00
CA ALA A 144 -0.16 -15.00 3.82
C ALA A 144 -0.20 -15.33 5.32
N PRO A 145 0.56 -14.60 6.15
CA PRO A 145 0.46 -14.66 7.60
C PRO A 145 -0.86 -14.05 8.10
N GLN A 146 -1.23 -14.32 9.36
CA GLN A 146 -2.43 -13.74 9.98
C GLN A 146 -2.17 -12.37 10.62
N ILE A 147 -1.40 -11.53 9.93
CA ILE A 147 -1.28 -10.12 10.30
C ILE A 147 -2.55 -9.45 9.80
N HIS A 148 -3.31 -8.86 10.71
CA HIS A 148 -4.54 -8.17 10.33
C HIS A 148 -4.71 -6.90 11.13
N TYR A 149 -5.41 -5.98 10.49
CA TYR A 149 -5.86 -4.74 11.08
C TYR A 149 -7.39 -4.82 11.26
N ASP A 150 -7.87 -4.69 12.50
CA ASP A 150 -9.30 -4.62 12.80
C ASP A 150 -9.77 -3.18 12.80
N ALA A 151 -10.55 -2.87 11.78
CA ALA A 151 -11.08 -1.57 11.50
C ALA A 151 -12.23 -1.11 12.43
N ALA A 152 -12.86 -2.00 13.18
CA ALA A 152 -13.91 -1.60 14.11
C ALA A 152 -13.35 -1.23 15.49
N THR A 153 -12.13 -1.67 15.77
CA THR A 153 -11.48 -1.53 17.08
C THR A 153 -10.11 -0.88 16.97
N ASP A 154 -9.74 -0.37 15.81
CA ASP A 154 -8.48 0.35 15.62
C ASP A 154 -7.27 -0.49 16.04
N THR A 155 -7.29 -1.80 15.74
CA THR A 155 -6.34 -2.76 16.35
C THR A 155 -5.46 -3.44 15.32
N LEU A 156 -4.14 -3.24 15.39
CA LEU A 156 -3.19 -4.10 14.67
C LEU A 156 -2.90 -5.36 15.49
N THR A 157 -3.17 -6.53 14.90
CA THR A 157 -2.80 -7.82 15.50
C THR A 157 -1.65 -8.44 14.70
N LEU A 158 -0.52 -8.62 15.38
CA LEU A 158 0.71 -9.20 14.84
C LEU A 158 1.05 -10.49 15.59
N PRO A 159 0.52 -11.65 15.16
CA PRO A 159 0.89 -12.93 15.70
C PRO A 159 2.14 -13.45 14.99
N VAL A 160 3.26 -13.57 15.70
CA VAL A 160 4.49 -14.19 15.23
C VAL A 160 4.54 -15.64 15.71
N VAL A 161 4.30 -16.59 14.80
CA VAL A 161 4.32 -18.04 15.13
C VAL A 161 5.61 -18.67 14.63
N THR A 162 6.50 -18.98 15.56
CA THR A 162 7.86 -19.44 15.29
C THR A 162 8.00 -20.95 15.47
N ALA A 163 8.77 -21.60 14.59
CA ALA A 163 9.03 -23.04 14.64
C ALA A 163 10.34 -23.35 15.37
N THR A 164 10.29 -24.27 16.33
CA THR A 164 11.45 -24.80 17.08
C THR A 164 11.47 -26.34 17.07
N GLY A 165 12.49 -26.99 17.63
CA GLY A 165 12.51 -28.43 17.82
C GLY A 165 13.54 -29.18 16.97
N ASP A 166 13.14 -30.31 16.37
CA ASP A 166 14.05 -31.18 15.62
C ASP A 166 14.65 -30.46 14.40
N GLU A 167 15.99 -30.36 14.34
CA GLU A 167 16.70 -29.69 13.22
C GLU A 167 16.35 -30.27 11.83
N GLN A 168 15.94 -31.54 11.77
CA GLN A 168 15.56 -32.23 10.54
C GLN A 168 14.24 -32.96 10.73
N LEU A 169 13.28 -32.67 9.86
CA LEU A 169 12.01 -33.37 9.73
C LEU A 169 12.08 -34.38 8.59
N ASP A 170 11.89 -35.64 8.92
CA ASP A 170 11.81 -36.74 7.97
C ASP A 170 10.45 -36.71 7.25
N PRO A 171 10.36 -37.29 6.03
CA PRO A 171 9.08 -37.46 5.37
C PRO A 171 8.12 -38.31 6.19
N GLY A 172 6.88 -37.83 6.35
CA GLY A 172 5.81 -38.54 7.05
C GLY A 172 5.36 -37.84 8.32
N GLY A 173 5.07 -38.62 9.38
CA GLY A 173 4.43 -38.10 10.58
C GLY A 173 5.30 -37.13 11.37
N VAL A 174 4.87 -35.87 11.42
CA VAL A 174 5.42 -34.79 12.25
C VAL A 174 4.41 -34.46 13.35
N ARG A 175 4.88 -34.13 14.55
CA ARG A 175 4.09 -33.73 15.71
C ARG A 175 4.37 -32.28 16.05
N PHE A 176 3.32 -31.56 16.48
CA PHE A 176 3.40 -30.17 16.92
C PHE A 176 2.94 -30.05 18.35
N SER A 177 3.66 -29.25 19.15
CA SER A 177 3.22 -28.85 20.48
C SER A 177 3.51 -27.39 20.75
N HIS A 178 2.55 -26.74 21.39
CA HIS A 178 2.74 -25.39 21.92
C HIS A 178 3.82 -25.41 23.02
N ALA A 179 4.90 -24.68 22.82
CA ALA A 179 6.01 -24.60 23.77
C ALA A 179 5.87 -23.39 24.70
N ASP A 180 5.71 -22.19 24.12
CA ASP A 180 5.59 -20.94 24.88
C ASP A 180 4.75 -19.88 24.15
N THR A 181 4.22 -18.93 24.92
CA THR A 181 3.63 -17.69 24.38
C THR A 181 4.12 -16.50 25.19
N LYS A 182 4.77 -15.57 24.50
CA LYS A 182 5.08 -14.24 25.02
C LYS A 182 4.16 -13.24 24.37
N THR A 183 3.27 -12.64 25.15
CA THR A 183 2.42 -11.54 24.67
C THR A 183 2.99 -10.22 25.12
N PHE A 184 3.06 -9.27 24.20
CA PHE A 184 3.43 -7.89 24.42
C PHE A 184 2.08 -7.15 24.47
N GLN A 185 1.46 -7.29 25.65
CA GLN A 185 0.03 -7.07 25.90
C GLN A 185 -0.22 -5.81 26.74
N GLU A 186 0.83 -5.06 27.06
CA GLU A 186 0.63 -3.70 27.53
C GLU A 186 -0.03 -2.99 26.36
N ALA A 187 -1.28 -2.58 26.55
CA ALA A 187 -2.04 -1.82 25.58
C ALA A 187 -1.24 -0.54 25.33
N ALA A 188 -0.30 -0.62 24.40
CA ALA A 188 0.33 0.50 23.78
C ALA A 188 -0.80 1.11 22.97
N VAL A 189 -1.50 1.99 23.68
CA VAL A 189 -2.28 3.03 23.06
C VAL A 189 -1.24 3.79 22.24
N VAL A 190 -1.18 3.49 20.96
CA VAL A 190 -0.37 4.19 19.96
C VAL A 190 -1.30 5.19 19.28
N GLU A 191 -1.97 6.00 20.12
CA GLU A 191 -3.08 6.85 19.70
C GLU A 191 -2.54 7.84 18.67
N ASN A 192 -2.97 7.69 17.42
CA ASN A 192 -2.61 8.58 16.30
C ASN A 192 -1.15 8.53 15.82
N GLU A 193 -0.35 7.53 16.24
CA GLU A 193 1.05 7.40 15.80
C GLU A 193 1.30 6.28 14.77
N SER A 194 2.46 6.36 14.09
CA SER A 194 2.94 5.30 13.20
C SER A 194 3.78 4.25 13.93
N VAL A 195 3.46 2.98 13.72
CA VAL A 195 4.22 1.83 14.21
C VAL A 195 5.19 1.37 13.13
N THR A 196 6.47 1.26 13.46
CA THR A 196 7.49 0.68 12.58
C THR A 196 7.73 -0.79 12.93
N ILE A 197 7.58 -1.66 11.94
CA ILE A 197 7.88 -3.09 11.98
C ILE A 197 9.12 -3.34 11.12
N THR A 198 10.23 -3.70 11.77
CA THR A 198 11.47 -4.09 11.09
C THR A 198 11.55 -5.61 11.02
N ILE A 199 11.79 -6.16 9.82
CA ILE A 199 11.90 -7.61 9.60
C ILE A 199 13.24 -7.93 8.95
N GLU A 200 14.09 -8.65 9.67
CA GLU A 200 15.32 -9.27 9.14
C GLU A 200 15.02 -10.74 8.83
N SER A 201 15.12 -11.14 7.56
CA SER A 201 14.80 -12.50 7.14
C SER A 201 15.46 -12.88 5.81
N ASP A 202 15.82 -14.15 5.65
CA ASP A 202 16.22 -14.71 4.34
C ASP A 202 15.14 -14.52 3.26
N TYR A 203 13.87 -14.46 3.68
CA TYR A 203 12.69 -14.30 2.84
C TYR A 203 12.17 -12.85 2.78
N TYR A 204 13.00 -11.85 3.09
CA TYR A 204 12.61 -10.43 3.15
C TYR A 204 11.85 -9.92 1.90
N ARG A 205 12.16 -10.43 0.70
CA ARG A 205 11.42 -10.07 -0.54
C ARG A 205 9.98 -10.58 -0.57
N GLY A 206 9.73 -11.70 0.10
CA GLY A 206 8.38 -12.21 0.30
C GLY A 206 7.59 -11.35 1.28
N TRP A 207 8.26 -10.88 2.34
CA TRP A 207 7.69 -9.94 3.30
C TRP A 207 7.41 -8.57 2.69
N GLU A 208 8.35 -8.01 1.92
CA GLU A 208 8.19 -6.79 1.11
C GLU A 208 6.91 -6.89 0.30
N ARG A 209 6.80 -7.93 -0.53
CA ARG A 209 5.63 -8.14 -1.39
C ARG A 209 4.32 -8.34 -0.62
N PHE A 210 4.37 -9.04 0.52
CA PHE A 210 3.19 -9.20 1.37
C PHE A 210 2.66 -7.85 1.89
N PHE A 211 3.55 -6.99 2.42
CA PHE A 211 3.15 -5.69 2.93
C PHE A 211 2.75 -4.72 1.80
N GLU A 212 3.45 -4.72 0.67
CA GLU A 212 3.04 -3.96 -0.51
C GLU A 212 1.60 -4.32 -0.95
N ASP A 213 1.28 -5.62 -1.00
CA ASP A 213 -0.04 -6.11 -1.41
C ASP A 213 -1.13 -5.84 -0.33
N GLN A 214 -0.77 -5.87 0.96
CA GLN A 214 -1.72 -5.85 2.08
C GLN A 214 -2.01 -4.44 2.62
N THR A 215 -1.01 -3.55 2.61
CA THR A 215 -1.09 -2.20 3.18
C THR A 215 -0.78 -1.09 2.17
N GLY A 216 -0.36 -1.46 0.95
CA GLY A 216 0.05 -0.51 -0.09
C GLY A 216 1.57 -0.37 -0.15
N GLY A 217 2.08 -0.05 -1.35
CA GLY A 217 3.53 0.02 -1.60
C GLY A 217 4.28 1.03 -0.73
N SER A 218 3.60 2.10 -0.28
CA SER A 218 4.18 3.17 0.52
C SER A 218 4.40 2.82 2.00
N SER A 219 3.81 1.72 2.49
CA SER A 219 4.07 1.23 3.85
C SER A 219 5.48 0.64 4.00
N VAL A 220 6.09 0.14 2.92
CA VAL A 220 7.47 -0.36 2.95
C VAL A 220 8.43 0.81 2.76
N ARG A 221 9.02 1.29 3.86
CA ARG A 221 9.87 2.50 3.87
C ARG A 221 11.25 2.25 3.31
N THR A 222 11.89 1.16 3.73
CA THR A 222 13.26 0.83 3.35
C THR A 222 13.41 -0.67 3.11
N VAL A 223 14.19 -1.03 2.09
CA VAL A 223 14.60 -2.41 1.82
C VAL A 223 16.12 -2.46 1.74
N ASP A 224 16.76 -3.05 2.75
CA ASP A 224 18.20 -3.29 2.78
C ASP A 224 18.51 -4.69 2.27
N HIS A 225 18.81 -4.79 0.98
CA HIS A 225 19.19 -6.06 0.36
C HIS A 225 20.51 -6.66 0.88
N ALA A 226 21.40 -5.85 1.47
CA ALA A 226 22.69 -6.33 1.98
C ALA A 226 22.54 -6.99 3.35
N ASN A 227 21.64 -6.46 4.17
CA ASN A 227 21.30 -7.00 5.49
C ASN A 227 20.06 -7.90 5.47
N GLN A 228 19.35 -7.99 4.34
CA GLN A 228 18.12 -8.79 4.18
C GLN A 228 17.03 -8.31 5.14
N THR A 229 16.87 -6.99 5.23
CA THR A 229 15.98 -6.32 6.17
C THR A 229 14.98 -5.45 5.42
N ILE A 230 13.73 -5.42 5.88
CA ILE A 230 12.73 -4.43 5.48
C ILE A 230 12.23 -3.65 6.69
N ASP A 231 11.93 -2.38 6.48
CA ASP A 231 11.25 -1.53 7.44
C ASP A 231 9.87 -1.19 6.89
N VAL A 232 8.83 -1.55 7.64
CA VAL A 232 7.43 -1.31 7.29
C VAL A 232 6.83 -0.37 8.33
N SER A 233 6.31 0.76 7.91
CA SER A 233 5.61 1.70 8.81
C SER A 233 4.12 1.63 8.52
N VAL A 234 3.35 1.46 9.59
CA VAL A 234 1.89 1.29 9.57
C VAL A 234 1.30 2.30 10.55
N GLY A 235 0.40 3.17 10.07
CA GLY A 235 -0.12 4.32 10.82
C GLY A 235 0.20 5.63 10.11
N TYR A 236 -0.38 6.74 10.56
CA TYR A 236 -0.24 8.07 9.94
C TYR A 236 0.91 8.85 10.60
N ILE A 237 1.56 9.72 9.82
CA ILE A 237 2.27 10.89 10.36
C ILE A 237 1.18 11.87 10.79
N GLU A 238 1.31 12.39 12.00
CA GLU A 238 0.40 13.37 12.56
C GLU A 238 0.30 14.58 11.62
N ALA A 239 -0.92 15.02 11.36
CA ALA A 239 -1.22 16.09 10.40
C ALA A 239 -0.59 17.42 10.80
N ASP A 240 -0.37 17.59 12.09
CA ASP A 240 0.30 18.67 12.77
C ASP A 240 1.83 18.64 12.56
N GLU A 241 2.49 17.47 12.64
CA GLU A 241 3.90 17.31 12.24
C GLU A 241 4.10 17.70 10.76
N ALA A 242 3.10 17.40 9.94
CA ALA A 242 3.04 17.69 8.53
C ALA A 242 3.14 19.21 8.19
N PHE A 243 2.77 20.09 9.13
CA PHE A 243 2.82 21.55 8.95
C PHE A 243 3.82 22.26 9.90
N GLU A 244 4.67 21.49 10.60
CA GLU A 244 5.79 22.06 11.38
C GLU A 244 6.84 22.71 10.46
N ASP A 245 6.96 22.22 9.23
CA ASP A 245 7.82 22.78 8.21
C ASP A 245 7.03 23.64 7.21
N GLY A 246 7.72 24.58 6.56
CA GLY A 246 7.13 25.40 5.49
C GLY A 246 6.73 24.57 4.27
N ILE A 247 7.59 23.69 3.81
CA ILE A 247 7.37 22.86 2.63
C ILE A 247 7.82 21.44 2.94
N LEU A 248 6.88 20.51 2.96
CA LEU A 248 7.17 19.07 2.98
C LEU A 248 7.01 18.47 1.58
N VAL A 249 8.05 17.79 1.09
CA VAL A 249 8.03 17.12 -0.22
C VAL A 249 8.40 15.64 -0.17
N SER A 250 7.66 14.81 -0.92
CA SER A 250 7.97 13.37 -1.03
C SER A 250 9.06 13.04 -2.04
N GLU A 251 9.28 13.89 -3.05
CA GLU A 251 10.38 13.76 -4.01
C GLU A 251 11.43 14.87 -3.88
N THR A 252 12.68 14.54 -4.26
CA THR A 252 13.81 15.49 -4.26
C THR A 252 13.55 16.70 -5.18
N TYR A 253 13.85 17.89 -4.66
CA TYR A 253 13.70 19.19 -5.32
C TYR A 253 14.92 19.58 -6.20
N ASP A 254 14.69 20.35 -7.28
CA ASP A 254 15.75 21.09 -8.04
C ASP A 254 15.30 22.55 -8.35
N GLY A 255 14.30 23.06 -7.61
CA GLY A 255 13.38 24.09 -8.12
C GLY A 255 13.54 25.53 -7.64
N PHE A 256 14.13 25.82 -6.48
CA PHE A 256 14.16 27.18 -5.88
C PHE A 256 15.19 28.12 -6.53
N THR A 257 15.18 28.18 -7.86
CA THR A 257 16.16 28.96 -8.63
C THR A 257 15.77 30.43 -8.62
N ASN A 258 16.46 31.21 -7.78
CA ASN A 258 16.24 32.64 -7.57
C ASN A 258 14.93 32.99 -6.87
N ALA A 259 14.30 32.12 -6.08
CA ALA A 259 13.19 32.49 -5.19
C ALA A 259 13.69 32.85 -3.79
N ASP A 260 12.90 33.59 -2.99
CA ASP A 260 13.17 33.82 -1.57
C ASP A 260 12.41 32.75 -0.78
N VAL A 261 13.08 31.63 -0.53
CA VAL A 261 12.62 30.48 0.28
C VAL A 261 13.79 30.11 1.19
N ASP A 262 13.57 29.96 2.50
CA ASP A 262 14.63 29.50 3.40
C ASP A 262 14.87 28.00 3.19
N ASP A 263 16.14 27.59 3.14
CA ASP A 263 16.49 26.17 2.98
C ASP A 263 16.07 25.37 4.23
N ASP A 264 15.97 26.04 5.39
CA ASP A 264 15.52 25.44 6.64
C ASP A 264 13.99 25.26 6.70
N ASP A 265 13.23 25.86 5.79
CA ASP A 265 11.76 25.72 5.70
C ASP A 265 11.34 24.54 4.79
N VAL A 266 12.30 23.77 4.25
CA VAL A 266 12.03 22.69 3.29
C VAL A 266 12.52 21.35 3.84
N GLU A 267 11.60 20.42 4.08
CA GLU A 267 11.89 19.08 4.56
C GLU A 267 11.43 18.02 3.56
N SER A 268 12.07 16.85 3.59
CA SER A 268 11.65 15.70 2.78
C SER A 268 10.91 14.70 3.65
N GLY A 269 9.67 14.39 3.28
CA GLY A 269 8.84 13.47 4.05
C GLY A 269 7.65 12.96 3.25
N LEU A 270 7.00 11.96 3.80
CA LEU A 270 5.77 11.38 3.25
C LEU A 270 4.60 11.79 4.13
N ALA A 271 3.41 11.79 3.56
CA ALA A 271 2.19 12.09 4.28
C ALA A 271 0.98 11.47 3.58
N PRO A 272 -0.10 11.18 4.30
CA PRO A 272 -1.20 10.40 3.74
C PRO A 272 -1.96 11.11 2.63
N GLU A 273 -2.14 10.42 1.51
CA GLU A 273 -3.04 10.82 0.43
C GLU A 273 -4.49 10.88 0.90
N LEU A 274 -5.22 11.94 0.53
CA LEU A 274 -6.63 12.13 0.90
C LEU A 274 -7.62 11.61 -0.15
N ASP A 275 -7.14 11.00 -1.22
CA ASP A 275 -7.93 10.45 -2.33
C ASP A 275 -9.15 9.64 -1.84
N PRO A 276 -9.00 8.58 -1.03
CA PRO A 276 -10.15 7.78 -0.60
C PRO A 276 -11.12 8.58 0.29
N VAL A 277 -10.62 9.58 1.01
CA VAL A 277 -11.42 10.39 1.93
C VAL A 277 -12.25 11.40 1.15
N ILE A 278 -11.64 12.11 0.21
CA ILE A 278 -12.31 13.07 -0.66
C ILE A 278 -13.32 12.32 -1.54
N GLU A 279 -12.95 11.18 -2.13
CA GLU A 279 -13.85 10.33 -2.91
C GLU A 279 -15.08 9.89 -2.09
N GLU A 280 -14.89 9.40 -0.85
CA GLU A 280 -16.02 9.03 0.00
C GLU A 280 -16.88 10.25 0.36
N MET A 281 -16.29 11.42 0.59
CA MET A 281 -17.07 12.66 0.78
C MET A 281 -17.98 12.93 -0.43
N ILE A 282 -17.45 12.83 -1.66
CA ILE A 282 -18.24 13.00 -2.88
C ILE A 282 -19.36 11.96 -2.95
N GLU A 283 -19.04 10.68 -2.78
CA GLU A 283 -20.01 9.58 -2.88
C GLU A 283 -21.19 9.79 -1.91
N ARG A 284 -20.92 10.22 -0.68
CA ARG A 284 -21.97 10.50 0.33
C ARG A 284 -22.84 11.68 -0.06
N LEU A 285 -22.24 12.72 -0.65
CA LEU A 285 -22.94 13.92 -1.11
C LEU A 285 -23.84 13.60 -2.32
N GLU A 286 -23.46 12.64 -3.16
CA GLU A 286 -24.26 12.16 -4.29
C GLU A 286 -25.40 11.20 -3.87
N ASP A 287 -25.14 10.31 -2.91
CA ASP A 287 -26.11 9.29 -2.46
C ASP A 287 -27.22 9.85 -1.55
N ASP A 288 -26.92 10.86 -0.73
CA ASP A 288 -27.87 11.39 0.25
C ASP A 288 -28.67 12.59 -0.31
N GLU A 289 -29.86 12.29 -0.85
CA GLU A 289 -30.78 13.26 -1.49
C GLU A 289 -31.26 14.42 -0.57
N LYS A 290 -30.78 14.56 0.68
CA LYS A 290 -31.46 15.37 1.71
C LYS A 290 -30.67 16.18 2.73
N GLU A 291 -29.33 16.21 2.80
CA GLU A 291 -28.71 16.84 3.99
C GLU A 291 -27.44 17.67 3.78
N HIS A 292 -27.25 18.29 2.59
CA HIS A 292 -26.10 19.17 2.35
C HIS A 292 -26.51 20.53 1.78
N ASP A 293 -25.90 21.60 2.32
CA ASP A 293 -26.14 22.96 1.86
C ASP A 293 -25.30 23.24 0.62
N THR A 294 -25.94 23.57 -0.50
CA THR A 294 -25.20 24.06 -1.68
C THR A 294 -24.51 25.38 -1.34
N LEU A 295 -23.30 25.59 -1.85
CA LEU A 295 -22.60 26.87 -1.69
C LEU A 295 -23.52 28.05 -2.10
N PRO A 296 -23.85 28.98 -1.18
CA PRO A 296 -24.93 29.94 -1.39
C PRO A 296 -24.55 31.09 -2.34
N THR A 297 -23.25 31.35 -2.51
CA THR A 297 -22.73 32.36 -3.43
C THR A 297 -21.29 32.04 -3.84
N THR A 298 -20.89 32.49 -5.02
CA THR A 298 -19.49 32.51 -5.48
C THR A 298 -18.92 33.93 -5.54
N ASP A 299 -19.73 34.94 -5.19
CA ASP A 299 -19.36 36.36 -5.12
C ASP A 299 -20.22 37.03 -4.03
N GLY A 300 -19.62 37.23 -2.85
CA GLY A 300 -20.26 37.74 -1.63
C GLY A 300 -19.82 36.99 -0.38
N THR A 301 -20.54 37.21 0.71
CA THR A 301 -20.24 36.58 2.01
C THR A 301 -21.14 35.38 2.28
N VAL A 302 -20.52 34.25 2.66
CA VAL A 302 -21.15 33.08 3.27
C VAL A 302 -21.17 33.32 4.78
N SER A 303 -22.32 33.72 5.31
CA SER A 303 -22.47 34.13 6.73
C SER A 303 -22.94 33.02 7.67
N SER A 304 -23.20 31.83 7.15
CA SER A 304 -23.50 30.66 7.98
C SER A 304 -22.26 29.76 8.07
N ASN A 305 -22.15 29.01 9.14
CA ASN A 305 -21.10 28.02 9.36
C ASN A 305 -21.67 26.61 9.11
N GLY A 306 -20.83 25.67 8.69
CA GLY A 306 -21.23 24.31 8.33
C GLY A 306 -20.58 23.81 7.04
N THR A 307 -21.10 22.70 6.51
CA THR A 307 -20.57 22.05 5.31
C THR A 307 -21.33 22.49 4.06
N TYR A 308 -20.59 22.98 3.08
CA TYR A 308 -21.06 23.42 1.78
C TYR A 308 -20.56 22.51 0.68
N TRP A 309 -21.41 22.30 -0.33
CA TRP A 309 -21.09 21.47 -1.48
C TRP A 309 -21.21 22.24 -2.79
N LYS A 310 -20.33 21.92 -3.73
CA LYS A 310 -20.41 22.36 -5.11
C LYS A 310 -19.92 21.26 -6.07
N GLN A 311 -20.79 20.83 -6.98
CA GLN A 311 -20.50 19.72 -7.89
C GLN A 311 -19.66 20.12 -9.13
N ASP A 312 -19.74 21.37 -9.57
CA ASP A 312 -19.02 21.86 -10.76
C ASP A 312 -17.91 22.84 -10.35
N GLU A 313 -17.04 23.19 -11.30
CA GLU A 313 -15.96 24.19 -11.15
C GLU A 313 -16.33 25.40 -10.28
N LEU A 314 -15.51 25.65 -9.25
CA LEU A 314 -15.58 26.85 -8.43
C LEU A 314 -14.69 27.95 -9.02
N HIS A 315 -15.31 28.81 -9.81
CA HIS A 315 -14.67 30.01 -10.32
C HIS A 315 -14.97 31.25 -9.44
N VAL A 316 -13.94 31.87 -8.87
CA VAL A 316 -14.02 33.07 -8.01
C VAL A 316 -13.43 34.27 -8.74
N ASP A 317 -14.27 34.99 -9.50
CA ASP A 317 -13.91 36.24 -10.21
C ASP A 317 -13.95 37.50 -9.31
N GLY A 318 -14.85 37.48 -8.32
CA GLY A 318 -15.24 38.63 -7.50
C GLY A 318 -14.60 38.58 -6.13
N GLY A 319 -15.42 38.67 -5.07
CA GLY A 319 -14.95 38.44 -3.70
C GLY A 319 -15.81 37.41 -3.00
N LEU A 320 -15.28 36.21 -2.73
CA LEU A 320 -15.93 35.19 -1.91
C LEU A 320 -15.35 35.25 -0.50
N THR A 321 -16.18 35.47 0.52
CA THR A 321 -15.75 35.49 1.91
C THR A 321 -16.55 34.47 2.72
N PHE A 322 -15.86 33.59 3.44
CA PHE A 322 -16.46 32.75 4.47
C PHE A 322 -16.31 33.44 5.82
N ASP A 323 -17.43 33.76 6.46
CA ASP A 323 -17.44 34.29 7.83
C ASP A 323 -17.36 33.11 8.81
N ILE A 324 -16.18 32.87 9.35
CA ILE A 324 -15.92 31.79 10.32
C ILE A 324 -15.89 32.30 11.77
N SER A 325 -16.29 33.56 12.01
CA SER A 325 -16.30 34.15 13.36
C SER A 325 -17.19 33.40 14.37
N ASP A 326 -18.28 32.78 13.91
CA ASP A 326 -19.24 32.06 14.75
C ASP A 326 -19.04 30.52 14.74
N GLY A 327 -18.15 29.98 13.88
CA GLY A 327 -17.83 28.56 13.82
C GLY A 327 -17.08 28.10 12.55
N ASN A 328 -16.62 26.85 12.55
CA ASN A 328 -15.93 26.24 11.41
C ASN A 328 -16.83 26.17 10.15
N SER A 329 -16.21 26.32 8.98
CA SER A 329 -16.86 26.05 7.69
C SER A 329 -16.07 25.02 6.90
N THR A 330 -16.79 24.15 6.21
CA THR A 330 -16.22 23.19 5.27
C THR A 330 -16.80 23.46 3.90
N LEU A 331 -15.95 23.52 2.87
CA LEU A 331 -16.37 23.58 1.48
C LEU A 331 -15.83 22.35 0.77
N ILE A 332 -16.69 21.62 0.07
CA ILE A 332 -16.30 20.46 -0.73
C ILE A 332 -16.67 20.78 -2.19
N VAL A 333 -15.70 20.67 -3.09
CA VAL A 333 -15.82 20.97 -4.52
C VAL A 333 -15.47 19.72 -5.33
N ASP A 334 -16.38 19.23 -6.16
CA ASP A 334 -16.16 18.05 -7.02
C ASP A 334 -15.65 18.42 -8.42
N ASP A 335 -14.75 19.39 -8.47
CA ASP A 335 -14.16 19.88 -9.71
C ASP A 335 -13.03 20.87 -9.40
N GLU A 336 -12.45 21.46 -10.42
CA GLU A 336 -11.43 22.51 -10.32
C GLU A 336 -11.89 23.74 -9.52
N ILE A 337 -10.94 24.35 -8.80
CA ILE A 337 -11.10 25.63 -8.13
C ILE A 337 -10.19 26.65 -8.84
N THR A 338 -10.77 27.71 -9.37
CA THR A 338 -10.05 28.82 -9.99
C THR A 338 -10.34 30.12 -9.24
N VAL A 339 -9.28 30.86 -8.88
CA VAL A 339 -9.40 32.14 -8.16
C VAL A 339 -8.68 33.25 -8.93
N ASP A 340 -9.47 34.08 -9.62
CA ASP A 340 -9.03 35.31 -10.30
C ASP A 340 -9.32 36.59 -9.49
N GLY A 341 -10.18 36.47 -8.48
CA GLY A 341 -10.65 37.54 -7.60
C GLY A 341 -10.06 37.45 -6.20
N THR A 342 -10.92 37.36 -5.19
CA THR A 342 -10.50 37.25 -3.78
C THR A 342 -11.31 36.17 -3.07
N LEU A 343 -10.64 35.19 -2.46
CA LEU A 343 -11.22 34.22 -1.54
C LEU A 343 -10.70 34.50 -0.12
N VAL A 344 -11.58 34.66 0.86
CA VAL A 344 -11.22 35.06 2.23
C VAL A 344 -11.86 34.15 3.26
N ALA A 345 -11.07 33.68 4.21
CA ALA A 345 -11.56 33.17 5.50
C ALA A 345 -11.53 34.32 6.52
N ASP A 346 -12.69 34.79 6.98
CA ASP A 346 -12.81 35.88 7.95
C ASP A 346 -13.03 35.33 9.36
N ALA A 347 -11.94 35.22 10.11
CA ALA A 347 -11.92 34.65 11.46
C ALA A 347 -12.34 35.64 12.55
N ASP A 348 -12.28 36.96 12.30
CA ASP A 348 -12.57 38.03 13.27
C ASP A 348 -11.90 37.82 14.65
N GLY A 349 -10.68 37.26 14.67
CA GLY A 349 -9.92 36.98 15.90
C GLY A 349 -10.26 35.67 16.59
N THR A 350 -10.99 34.76 15.94
CA THR A 350 -11.28 33.41 16.43
C THR A 350 -10.29 32.36 15.89
N ASP A 351 -10.34 31.17 16.46
CA ASP A 351 -9.58 29.97 16.11
C ASP A 351 -10.37 29.02 15.19
N HIS A 352 -11.54 29.44 14.72
CA HIS A 352 -12.31 28.65 13.77
C HIS A 352 -11.67 28.65 12.38
N GLU A 353 -11.96 27.60 11.62
CA GLU A 353 -11.27 27.30 10.37
C GLU A 353 -12.22 27.21 9.18
N LEU A 354 -11.68 27.52 8.01
CA LEU A 354 -12.24 27.18 6.71
C LEU A 354 -11.42 26.01 6.12
N LYS A 355 -12.06 24.85 5.98
CA LYS A 355 -11.49 23.68 5.29
C LYS A 355 -12.09 23.55 3.89
N ILE A 356 -11.26 23.45 2.88
CA ILE A 356 -11.67 23.31 1.48
C ILE A 356 -11.15 21.98 0.95
N TYR A 357 -12.04 21.10 0.49
CA TYR A 357 -11.69 19.82 -0.13
C TYR A 357 -12.03 19.88 -1.61
N THR A 358 -11.14 19.39 -2.47
CA THR A 358 -11.37 19.33 -3.91
C THR A 358 -10.93 18.02 -4.56
N THR A 359 -11.70 17.52 -5.53
CA THR A 359 -11.27 16.43 -6.43
C THR A 359 -10.46 16.93 -7.63
N GLY A 360 -10.52 18.23 -7.91
CA GLY A 360 -9.88 18.86 -9.07
C GLY A 360 -8.63 19.65 -8.73
N ASN A 361 -8.12 20.35 -9.75
CA ASN A 361 -6.94 21.20 -9.63
C ASN A 361 -7.24 22.53 -8.91
N PHE A 362 -6.19 23.24 -8.49
CA PHE A 362 -6.30 24.59 -7.96
C PHE A 362 -5.45 25.57 -8.76
N ASP A 363 -6.11 26.54 -9.39
CA ASP A 363 -5.47 27.62 -10.15
C ASP A 363 -5.74 28.99 -9.49
N LEU A 364 -4.68 29.66 -9.06
CA LEU A 364 -4.72 30.99 -8.47
C LEU A 364 -3.93 31.96 -9.35
N HIS A 365 -4.65 32.69 -10.19
CA HIS A 365 -4.07 33.59 -11.18
C HIS A 365 -4.53 35.04 -11.00
N SER A 366 -3.60 35.99 -10.79
CA SER A 366 -3.94 37.42 -10.58
C SER A 366 -4.93 37.68 -9.43
N GLY A 367 -5.09 36.73 -8.52
CA GLY A 367 -6.06 36.73 -7.43
C GLY A 367 -5.44 36.76 -6.04
N THR A 368 -6.28 36.67 -5.02
CA THR A 368 -5.87 36.63 -3.62
C THR A 368 -6.64 35.58 -2.84
N VAL A 369 -5.92 34.70 -2.15
CA VAL A 369 -6.43 33.90 -1.03
C VAL A 369 -5.87 34.49 0.25
N ALA A 370 -6.72 34.78 1.23
CA ALA A 370 -6.30 35.48 2.45
C ALA A 370 -7.07 35.04 3.70
N VAL A 371 -6.45 35.24 4.86
CA VAL A 371 -7.11 35.14 6.16
C VAL A 371 -7.30 36.53 6.75
N SER A 372 -8.52 36.85 7.17
CA SER A 372 -8.85 38.11 7.82
C SER A 372 -9.03 37.88 9.32
N GLY A 373 -8.28 38.63 10.14
CA GLY A 373 -8.38 38.54 11.60
C GLY A 373 -7.85 37.23 12.19
N GLY A 374 -7.08 36.44 11.43
CA GLY A 374 -6.49 35.17 11.86
C GLY A 374 -5.02 35.05 11.44
N THR A 375 -4.57 33.81 11.24
CA THR A 375 -3.27 33.41 10.70
C THR A 375 -3.47 32.40 9.55
N ALA A 376 -2.40 31.83 8.99
CA ALA A 376 -2.53 30.86 7.91
C ALA A 376 -3.29 29.57 8.32
N SER A 377 -3.38 29.25 9.62
CA SER A 377 -4.05 28.02 10.08
C SER A 377 -5.56 27.99 9.83
N GLN A 378 -6.21 29.16 9.75
CA GLN A 378 -7.67 29.24 9.56
C GLN A 378 -8.13 29.01 8.11
N LEU A 379 -7.23 28.81 7.15
CA LEU A 379 -7.59 28.46 5.78
C LEU A 379 -6.76 27.28 5.30
N GLN A 380 -7.42 26.14 5.12
CA GLN A 380 -6.77 24.86 4.81
C GLN A 380 -7.35 24.32 3.49
N LEU A 381 -6.49 24.09 2.50
CA LEU A 381 -6.85 23.50 1.22
C LEU A 381 -6.35 22.05 1.14
N TYR A 382 -7.27 21.13 0.92
CA TYR A 382 -7.06 19.69 0.81
C TYR A 382 -7.40 19.22 -0.61
N GLY A 383 -6.52 18.46 -1.22
CA GLY A 383 -6.77 17.83 -2.52
C GLY A 383 -6.28 16.40 -2.61
N THR A 384 -6.57 15.79 -3.74
CA THR A 384 -6.14 14.43 -4.08
C THR A 384 -4.65 14.39 -4.47
N SER A 385 -4.09 13.20 -4.52
CA SER A 385 -2.72 12.90 -4.94
C SER A 385 -2.43 13.29 -6.40
N ASP A 386 -3.48 13.50 -7.20
CA ASP A 386 -3.42 13.95 -8.60
C ASP A 386 -3.61 15.47 -8.75
N MET A 387 -3.88 16.20 -7.66
CA MET A 387 -4.14 17.64 -7.70
C MET A 387 -2.92 18.42 -8.22
N SER A 388 -3.09 19.11 -9.35
CA SER A 388 -2.16 20.14 -9.81
C SER A 388 -2.47 21.49 -9.15
N VAL A 389 -1.43 22.19 -8.70
CA VAL A 389 -1.52 23.51 -8.08
C VAL A 389 -0.72 24.52 -8.89
N GLY A 390 -1.37 25.61 -9.31
CA GLY A 390 -0.76 26.72 -10.04
C GLY A 390 -0.99 28.04 -9.32
N ILE A 391 0.09 28.79 -9.01
CA ILE A 391 -0.01 30.12 -8.41
C ILE A 391 0.81 31.12 -9.23
N GLN A 392 0.14 32.13 -9.77
CA GLN A 392 0.76 33.14 -10.64
C GLN A 392 0.25 34.56 -10.39
N ALA A 393 1.17 35.50 -10.13
CA ALA A 393 0.85 36.92 -9.92
C ALA A 393 -0.20 37.17 -8.83
N SER A 394 -0.13 36.38 -7.75
CA SER A 394 -1.17 36.26 -6.73
C SER A 394 -0.59 36.31 -5.32
N SER A 395 -1.45 36.46 -4.32
CA SER A 395 -1.09 36.27 -2.90
C SER A 395 -1.90 35.12 -2.28
N TYR A 396 -1.24 34.27 -1.49
CA TYR A 396 -1.86 33.15 -0.79
C TYR A 396 -1.48 33.17 0.68
N GLU A 397 -2.47 33.06 1.56
CA GLU A 397 -2.30 32.86 3.00
C GLU A 397 -3.17 31.67 3.42
N GLY A 398 -2.53 30.60 3.89
CA GLY A 398 -3.20 29.33 4.21
C GLY A 398 -2.27 28.13 4.13
N THR A 399 -2.82 26.92 4.28
CA THR A 399 -2.10 25.66 4.01
C THR A 399 -2.58 25.00 2.70
N ILE A 400 -1.71 24.22 2.08
CA ILE A 400 -2.03 23.34 0.94
C ILE A 400 -1.57 21.92 1.28
N TYR A 401 -2.49 20.97 1.19
CA TYR A 401 -2.26 19.56 1.48
C TYR A 401 -2.72 18.70 0.32
N ALA A 402 -1.77 18.26 -0.50
CA ALA A 402 -1.97 17.33 -1.60
C ALA A 402 -0.77 16.38 -1.71
N PRO A 403 -0.42 15.65 -0.65
CA PRO A 403 0.68 14.72 -0.70
C PRO A 403 0.40 13.62 -1.74
N ARG A 404 1.49 13.03 -2.21
CA ARG A 404 1.45 11.87 -3.08
C ARG A 404 2.63 10.96 -2.75
N ASP A 405 2.32 9.69 -2.53
CA ASP A 405 3.25 8.64 -2.16
C ASP A 405 4.06 8.17 -3.37
N GLU A 406 3.41 8.11 -4.54
CA GLU A 406 4.09 7.89 -5.80
C GLU A 406 4.79 9.17 -6.26
N GLY A 407 6.02 9.04 -6.76
CA GLY A 407 6.70 10.19 -7.34
C GLY A 407 5.89 10.90 -8.43
N TRP A 408 5.84 12.24 -8.40
CA TRP A 408 5.18 13.05 -9.43
C TRP A 408 5.75 12.78 -10.83
N GLY A 409 7.06 12.55 -10.91
CA GLY A 409 7.72 11.92 -12.05
C GLY A 409 7.54 12.64 -13.39
N SER A 410 6.63 12.13 -14.24
CA SER A 410 6.40 12.64 -15.61
C SER A 410 5.03 13.28 -15.82
N ILE A 411 4.22 13.35 -14.77
CA ILE A 411 2.92 14.03 -14.80
C ILE A 411 3.15 15.51 -15.15
N GLU A 412 2.27 16.08 -15.95
CA GLU A 412 2.31 17.50 -16.29
C GLU A 412 1.32 18.22 -15.39
N ASN A 413 1.74 19.33 -14.78
CA ASN A 413 0.83 20.21 -14.07
C ASN A 413 -0.25 20.72 -15.04
N GLU A 414 -1.52 20.46 -14.73
CA GLU A 414 -2.63 20.71 -15.66
C GLU A 414 -3.08 22.17 -15.69
N VAL A 415 -2.79 22.93 -14.62
CA VAL A 415 -3.17 24.34 -14.47
C VAL A 415 -2.00 25.30 -14.71
N PHE A 416 -0.83 24.77 -15.07
CA PHE A 416 0.36 25.56 -15.33
C PHE A 416 0.96 25.23 -16.70
N ASP A 417 1.65 26.18 -17.34
CA ASP A 417 2.31 25.91 -18.62
C ASP A 417 3.47 24.90 -18.43
N PRO A 418 3.38 23.67 -19.00
CA PRO A 418 4.37 22.61 -18.79
C PRO A 418 5.73 22.94 -19.39
N ALA A 419 5.84 23.99 -20.21
CA ALA A 419 7.12 24.51 -20.69
C ALA A 419 7.94 25.21 -19.59
N HIS A 420 7.31 25.58 -18.48
CA HIS A 420 7.91 26.39 -17.41
C HIS A 420 7.98 25.64 -16.07
N CYS A 421 6.99 24.82 -15.75
CA CYS A 421 6.95 24.02 -14.54
C CYS A 421 6.14 22.75 -14.78
N ARG A 422 6.60 21.62 -14.26
CA ARG A 422 5.92 20.32 -14.40
C ARG A 422 5.55 19.70 -13.07
N GLU A 423 6.11 20.21 -11.99
CA GLU A 423 5.93 19.77 -10.61
C GLU A 423 4.48 19.96 -10.16
N GLN A 424 4.11 19.24 -9.10
CA GLN A 424 2.73 19.26 -8.58
C GLN A 424 2.29 20.66 -8.19
N VAL A 425 3.18 21.40 -7.51
CA VAL A 425 2.96 22.80 -7.15
C VAL A 425 3.89 23.70 -7.94
N CYS A 426 3.31 24.61 -8.73
CA CYS A 426 4.04 25.56 -9.56
C CYS A 426 3.78 27.00 -9.15
N MET A 427 4.83 27.72 -8.74
CA MET A 427 4.74 29.14 -8.33
C MET A 427 5.63 30.05 -9.18
N GLN A 428 5.06 31.09 -9.79
CA GLN A 428 5.81 32.02 -10.64
C GLN A 428 5.24 33.45 -10.69
N ALA A 429 6.12 34.42 -10.95
CA ALA A 429 5.79 35.79 -11.36
C ALA A 429 4.97 36.62 -10.34
N ASN A 430 5.64 37.16 -9.33
CA ASN A 430 5.09 38.02 -8.26
C ASN A 430 4.10 37.28 -7.37
N VAL A 431 4.59 36.23 -6.69
CA VAL A 431 3.80 35.44 -5.74
C VAL A 431 4.25 35.79 -4.33
N GLU A 432 3.29 36.07 -3.45
CA GLU A 432 3.50 36.17 -2.01
C GLU A 432 2.75 34.99 -1.36
N PHE A 433 3.46 34.08 -0.72
CA PHE A 433 2.89 32.91 -0.07
C PHE A 433 3.22 32.95 1.43
N THR A 434 2.21 32.81 2.28
CA THR A 434 2.37 32.70 3.73
C THR A 434 1.63 31.46 4.25
N GLY A 435 2.34 30.54 4.89
CA GLY A 435 1.76 29.30 5.43
C GLY A 435 2.64 28.09 5.13
N ALA A 436 2.02 26.94 4.84
CA ALA A 436 2.74 25.70 4.59
C ALA A 436 2.18 24.89 3.40
N ILE A 437 3.04 24.10 2.76
CA ILE A 437 2.71 23.27 1.61
C ILE A 437 3.17 21.85 1.84
N MET A 438 2.27 20.92 1.55
CA MET A 438 2.58 19.51 1.47
C MET A 438 2.17 18.96 0.10
N ALA A 439 3.15 18.46 -0.63
CA ALA A 439 2.96 17.94 -1.98
C ALA A 439 4.07 16.94 -2.32
N SER A 440 3.93 16.19 -3.41
CA SER A 440 5.04 15.37 -3.89
C SER A 440 6.19 16.19 -4.44
N SER A 441 5.91 17.26 -5.17
CA SER A 441 6.95 18.13 -5.74
C SER A 441 6.51 19.59 -5.82
N VAL A 442 7.45 20.49 -5.51
CA VAL A 442 7.23 21.94 -5.53
C VAL A 442 8.30 22.61 -6.38
N ASN A 443 7.88 23.54 -7.24
CA ASN A 443 8.76 24.38 -8.04
C ASN A 443 8.41 25.85 -7.87
N VAL A 444 9.41 26.61 -7.39
CA VAL A 444 9.28 28.03 -7.13
C VAL A 444 10.28 28.78 -7.99
N HIS A 445 9.80 29.38 -9.07
CA HIS A 445 10.67 29.92 -10.11
C HIS A 445 10.41 31.40 -10.37
N SER A 446 11.08 32.30 -9.61
CA SER A 446 11.36 33.71 -9.97
C SER A 446 11.88 34.49 -8.75
N ALA A 447 12.72 35.51 -8.98
CA ALA A 447 13.15 36.51 -7.96
C ALA A 447 12.05 37.44 -7.44
N SER A 448 10.81 37.12 -7.77
CA SER A 448 9.61 37.82 -7.35
C SER A 448 8.67 36.88 -6.60
N VAL A 449 9.08 35.65 -6.30
CA VAL A 449 8.31 34.77 -5.41
C VAL A 449 8.93 34.88 -4.03
N ASN A 450 8.09 35.19 -3.06
CA ASN A 450 8.40 35.25 -1.64
C ASN A 450 7.54 34.20 -0.93
N PHE A 451 8.20 33.25 -0.28
CA PHE A 451 7.58 32.23 0.56
C PHE A 451 7.96 32.51 2.01
N GLU A 452 6.98 32.59 2.89
CA GLU A 452 7.18 32.80 4.32
C GLU A 452 6.40 31.72 5.08
N TYR A 453 7.08 30.86 5.83
CA TYR A 453 6.43 29.96 6.75
C TYR A 453 5.68 30.75 7.84
N ASP A 454 4.46 30.33 8.18
CA ASP A 454 3.70 30.90 9.30
C ASP A 454 3.94 30.06 10.57
N PRO A 455 4.69 30.57 11.56
CA PRO A 455 5.02 29.83 12.78
C PRO A 455 3.81 29.60 13.71
N SER A 456 2.61 30.09 13.37
CA SER A 456 1.38 29.68 14.06
C SER A 456 0.88 28.29 13.66
N LEU A 457 1.55 27.65 12.69
CA LEU A 457 1.33 26.26 12.31
C LEU A 457 2.11 25.29 13.20
N GLU A 458 3.24 25.72 13.78
CA GLU A 458 4.01 25.00 14.80
C GLU A 458 3.10 24.76 16.04
N ASP A 459 2.86 23.49 16.39
CA ASP A 459 1.95 23.05 17.47
C ASP A 459 0.43 23.31 17.25
N ASN A 460 -0.04 23.46 16.00
CA ASN A 460 -1.46 23.65 15.71
C ASN A 460 -2.20 22.31 15.54
N ASP A 461 -3.38 22.17 16.16
CA ASP A 461 -4.24 20.97 16.08
C ASP A 461 -4.95 20.93 14.71
N ILE A 462 -4.19 20.69 13.65
CA ILE A 462 -4.71 20.65 12.28
C ILE A 462 -5.36 19.30 12.03
N GLN A 463 -6.68 19.29 12.00
CA GLN A 463 -7.44 18.11 11.66
C GLN A 463 -7.63 18.05 10.14
N LEU A 464 -6.96 17.09 9.47
CA LEU A 464 -7.12 16.86 8.01
C LEU A 464 -8.56 16.56 7.60
N TYR A 465 -9.39 16.17 8.56
CA TYR A 465 -10.74 15.68 8.33
C TYR A 465 -11.78 16.68 8.87
N PRO A 466 -12.94 16.80 8.21
CA PRO A 466 -14.01 17.66 8.69
C PRO A 466 -14.74 17.02 9.87
N ASP A 467 -15.24 17.85 10.81
CA ASP A 467 -15.91 17.43 12.06
C ASP A 467 -17.09 16.45 11.87
N THR A 468 -17.67 16.42 10.66
CA THR A 468 -18.84 15.62 10.28
C THR A 468 -18.48 14.26 9.66
N TYR A 469 -17.19 14.00 9.42
CA TYR A 469 -16.70 12.76 8.81
C TYR A 469 -16.08 11.85 9.87
N THR A 470 -16.74 10.73 10.15
CA THR A 470 -16.15 9.66 10.96
C THR A 470 -15.32 8.76 10.06
N LEU A 471 -14.02 8.79 10.31
CA LEU A 471 -12.95 8.11 9.59
C LEU A 471 -13.14 6.57 9.42
N PRO A 472 -12.59 5.99 8.34
CA PRO A 472 -12.02 4.65 8.40
C PRO A 472 -10.79 4.66 9.33
N PRO A 473 -10.50 3.56 10.00
CA PRO A 473 -10.19 3.50 11.42
C PRO A 473 -8.78 3.96 11.83
N GLN A 474 -8.64 4.30 13.11
CA GLN A 474 -7.43 4.73 13.81
C GLN A 474 -6.55 3.51 14.17
N LEU A 475 -5.31 3.67 14.63
CA LEU A 475 -4.66 2.61 15.41
C LEU A 475 -4.74 3.05 16.88
N THR A 476 -5.55 2.38 17.67
CA THR A 476 -5.71 2.61 19.12
C THR A 476 -5.09 1.47 19.91
N TYR A 477 -4.92 0.29 19.30
CA TYR A 477 -4.38 -0.87 19.99
C TYR A 477 -3.39 -1.64 19.12
N LEU A 478 -2.21 -1.91 19.68
CA LEU A 478 -1.27 -2.88 19.12
C LEU A 478 -1.32 -4.18 19.94
N ASN A 479 -1.57 -5.31 19.29
CA ASN A 479 -1.56 -6.64 19.91
C ASN A 479 -0.49 -7.51 19.25
N VAL A 480 0.68 -7.59 19.88
CA VAL A 480 1.78 -8.44 19.42
C VAL A 480 1.88 -9.69 20.31
N ALA A 481 1.89 -10.85 19.68
CA ALA A 481 2.06 -12.13 20.36
C ALA A 481 3.12 -12.97 19.65
N HIS A 482 4.09 -13.48 20.41
CA HIS A 482 5.10 -14.42 19.94
C HIS A 482 4.77 -15.82 20.47
N HIS A 483 4.56 -16.77 19.58
CA HIS A 483 4.21 -18.16 19.90
C HIS A 483 5.32 -19.10 19.43
N GLU A 484 5.88 -19.88 20.35
CA GLU A 484 6.85 -20.93 20.02
C GLU A 484 6.13 -22.27 19.87
N ILE A 485 6.26 -22.88 18.69
CA ILE A 485 5.71 -24.21 18.38
C ILE A 485 6.86 -25.18 18.16
N GLU A 486 6.97 -26.18 19.04
CA GLU A 486 7.93 -27.26 18.92
C GLU A 486 7.45 -28.27 17.87
N VAL A 487 8.32 -28.59 16.93
CA VAL A 487 8.09 -29.49 15.80
C VAL A 487 9.06 -30.67 15.89
N GLU A 488 8.52 -31.89 15.95
CA GLU A 488 9.32 -33.11 16.12
C GLU A 488 8.87 -34.23 15.18
N ASN A 489 9.77 -35.13 14.84
CA ASN A 489 9.40 -36.38 14.18
C ASN A 489 8.61 -37.30 15.12
N ASN A 490 7.62 -38.01 14.59
CA ASN A 490 6.75 -38.92 15.36
C ASN A 490 7.34 -40.32 15.61
#